data_AF-A0A8K0QR38-F1
#
_entry.id   AF-A0A8K0QR38-F1
#
_cell.length_a   1.000
_cell.length_b   1.000
_cell.length_c   1.000
_cell.angle_alpha   90.00
_cell.angle_beta   90.00
_cell.angle_gamma   90.00
#
_symmetry.space_group_name_H-M   'P 1'
#
loop_
_entity.id
_entity.type
_entity.pdbx_description
1 polymer ?
#
loop_
_entity_poly.entity_id
_entity_poly.type
_entity_poly.pdbx_seq_one_letter_code
_entity_poly.pdbx_strand_id
1 'polypeptide(L)'
;MMANEKFLKWADEELVPLLKYAYGKSLHKSWEWRIVDASRSIANLVVKEDFPSTVERVRLLLVNPEIMTPADVRNFGWVRREIDVCIGVFVRHALKHGTYMLASLGTEPDPDHPRRKLSDGEMETYIWGGKFAAK
;
A
#
# COMPACT_ATOMS: atom_id res chain seq x y z
N MET A 1 20.46 2.54 15.96
CA MET A 1 20.47 3.82 15.22
C MET A 1 20.31 3.66 13.70
N MET A 2 20.80 2.58 13.07
CA MET A 2 20.79 2.38 11.60
C MET A 2 19.42 2.11 10.95
N ALA A 3 18.42 1.59 11.67
CA ALA A 3 17.12 1.24 11.10
C ALA A 3 16.32 2.47 10.62
N ASN A 4 16.51 3.62 11.26
CA ASN A 4 15.78 4.85 10.92
C ASN A 4 16.33 5.51 9.64
N GLU A 5 17.65 5.47 9.43
CA GLU A 5 18.28 6.05 8.23
C GLU A 5 17.91 5.27 6.96
N LYS A 6 17.93 3.93 7.03
CA LYS A 6 17.49 3.08 5.91
C LYS A 6 16.02 3.32 5.56
N PHE A 7 15.16 3.45 6.58
CA PHE A 7 13.74 3.76 6.38
C PHE A 7 13.53 5.13 5.73
N LEU A 8 14.19 6.17 6.22
CA LEU A 8 14.07 7.52 5.67
C LEU A 8 14.60 7.61 4.24
N LYS A 9 15.72 6.93 3.94
CA LYS A 9 16.25 6.84 2.59
C LYS A 9 15.26 6.16 1.64
N TRP A 10 14.73 5.01 2.04
CA TRP A 10 13.68 4.32 1.27
C TRP A 10 12.44 5.19 1.08
N ALA A 11 12.01 5.91 2.12
CA ALA A 11 10.85 6.77 2.02
C ALA A 11 11.03 7.86 0.97
N ASP A 12 12.22 8.48 0.91
CA ASP A 12 12.56 9.51 -0.07
C ASP A 12 12.72 8.95 -1.50
N GLU A 13 13.33 7.78 -1.65
CA GLU A 13 13.60 7.15 -2.96
C GLU A 13 12.37 6.43 -3.56
N GLU A 14 11.48 5.88 -2.72
CA GLU A 14 10.39 5.00 -3.17
C GLU A 14 9.00 5.55 -2.85
N LEU A 15 8.73 5.87 -1.58
CA LEU A 15 7.38 6.22 -1.13
C LEU A 15 6.98 7.63 -1.56
N VAL A 16 7.84 8.62 -1.38
CA VAL A 16 7.56 10.02 -1.77
C VAL A 16 7.31 10.15 -3.28
N PRO A 17 8.12 9.56 -4.17
CA PRO A 17 7.85 9.61 -5.61
C PRO A 17 6.53 8.92 -5.99
N LEU A 18 6.21 7.77 -5.39
CA LEU A 18 4.92 7.10 -5.58
C LEU A 18 3.75 8.02 -5.20
N LEU A 19 3.81 8.66 -4.02
CA LEU A 19 2.75 9.55 -3.55
C LEU A 19 2.59 10.79 -4.44
N LYS A 20 3.71 11.35 -4.92
CA LYS A 20 3.70 12.45 -5.90
C LYS A 20 3.07 12.04 -7.22
N TYR A 21 3.34 10.83 -7.70
CA TYR A 21 2.71 10.29 -8.90
C TYR A 21 1.21 10.09 -8.72
N ALA A 22 0.79 9.47 -7.61
CA ALA A 22 -0.60 9.08 -7.39
C ALA A 22 -1.53 10.24 -6.99
N TYR A 23 -1.03 11.19 -6.19
CA TYR A 23 -1.83 12.25 -5.56
C TYR A 23 -1.36 13.67 -5.94
N GLY A 24 -0.26 13.80 -6.67
CA GLY A 24 0.31 15.10 -7.01
C GLY A 24 1.07 15.75 -5.85
N LYS A 25 1.06 17.09 -5.82
CA LYS A 25 1.67 17.84 -4.71
C LYS A 25 0.78 17.73 -3.48
N SER A 26 1.37 17.47 -2.32
CA SER A 26 0.60 17.54 -1.08
C SER A 26 0.20 18.98 -0.77
N LEU A 27 -1.10 19.19 -0.57
CA LEU A 27 -1.70 20.53 -0.45
C LEU A 27 -1.46 21.19 0.92
N HIS A 28 -1.27 20.41 1.98
CA HIS A 28 -1.31 20.93 3.36
C HIS A 28 -0.07 20.64 4.20
N LYS A 29 0.61 19.50 3.96
CA LYS A 29 1.79 19.07 4.73
C LYS A 29 2.74 18.34 3.81
N SER A 30 4.05 18.43 4.03
CA SER A 30 4.99 17.68 3.18
C SER A 30 4.75 16.16 3.27
N TRP A 31 5.14 15.41 2.25
CA TRP A 31 4.98 13.95 2.25
C TRP A 31 5.79 13.32 3.38
N GLU A 32 6.98 13.83 3.64
CA GLU A 32 7.89 13.41 4.69
C GLU A 32 7.23 13.57 6.07
N TRP A 33 6.52 14.68 6.31
CA TRP A 33 5.77 14.88 7.55
C TRP A 33 4.70 13.80 7.74
N ARG A 34 3.91 13.49 6.70
CA ARG A 34 2.85 12.47 6.76
C ARG A 34 3.43 11.08 6.99
N ILE A 35 4.58 10.77 6.40
CA ILE A 35 5.29 9.51 6.59
C ILE A 35 5.77 9.37 8.04
N VAL A 36 6.37 10.43 8.62
CA VAL A 36 6.78 10.45 10.03
C VAL A 36 5.57 10.33 10.95
N ASP A 37 4.47 11.00 10.67
CA ASP A 37 3.24 10.90 11.48
C ASP A 37 2.63 9.48 11.41
N ALA A 38 2.58 8.88 10.22
CA ALA A 38 2.15 7.50 10.03
C ALA A 38 3.02 6.51 10.81
N SER A 39 4.34 6.72 10.86
CA SER A 39 5.27 5.84 11.60
C SER A 39 4.96 5.77 13.10
N ARG A 40 4.37 6.83 13.67
CA ARG A 40 4.00 6.91 15.09
C ARG A 40 2.67 6.22 15.39
N SER A 41 1.86 5.97 14.37
CA SER A 41 0.48 5.47 14.51
C SER A 41 0.26 4.09 13.87
N ILE A 42 1.33 3.40 13.44
CA ILE A 42 1.24 2.10 12.75
C ILE A 42 0.48 1.01 13.54
N ALA A 43 0.48 1.06 14.87
CA ALA A 43 -0.24 0.11 15.73
C ALA A 43 -1.76 0.27 15.63
N ASN A 44 -2.22 1.49 15.35
CA ASN A 44 -3.64 1.85 15.29
C ASN A 44 -4.21 1.77 13.87
N LEU A 45 -3.42 1.31 12.89
CA LEU A 45 -3.87 1.20 11.51
C LEU A 45 -5.08 0.26 11.41
N VAL A 46 -6.10 0.73 10.70
CA VAL A 46 -7.37 0.02 10.51
C VAL A 46 -7.20 -1.23 9.63
N VAL A 47 -6.35 -1.16 8.60
CA VAL A 47 -5.99 -2.30 7.75
C VAL A 47 -5.12 -3.24 8.58
N LYS A 48 -5.59 -4.45 8.91
CA LYS A 48 -4.82 -5.41 9.74
C LYS A 48 -3.86 -6.30 8.94
N GLU A 49 -4.12 -6.49 7.65
CA GLU A 49 -3.25 -7.26 6.74
C GLU A 49 -1.91 -6.54 6.52
N ASP A 50 -0.79 -7.27 6.68
CA ASP A 50 0.56 -6.72 6.62
C ASP A 50 1.51 -7.67 5.86
N PHE A 51 1.11 -8.06 4.66
CA PHE A 51 1.89 -8.93 3.78
C PHE A 51 2.43 -8.16 2.57
N PRO A 52 3.54 -8.59 1.93
CA PRO A 52 4.04 -7.97 0.70
C PRO A 52 2.97 -7.87 -0.39
N SER A 53 2.11 -8.88 -0.53
CA SER A 53 0.97 -8.88 -1.45
C SER A 53 -0.07 -7.79 -1.15
N THR A 54 -0.23 -7.39 0.10
CA THR A 54 -1.10 -6.28 0.50
C THR A 54 -0.49 -4.95 0.09
N VAL A 55 0.81 -4.77 0.33
CA VAL A 55 1.58 -3.60 -0.10
C VAL A 55 1.49 -3.44 -1.62
N GLU A 56 1.73 -4.53 -2.36
CA GLU A 56 1.67 -4.56 -3.81
C GLU A 56 0.29 -4.21 -4.35
N ARG A 57 -0.77 -4.80 -3.76
CA ARG A 57 -2.15 -4.48 -4.11
C ARG A 57 -2.46 -2.99 -3.93
N VAL A 58 -2.03 -2.40 -2.81
CA VAL A 58 -2.23 -0.97 -2.55
C VAL A 58 -1.41 -0.12 -3.52
N ARG A 59 -0.16 -0.49 -3.81
CA ARG A 59 0.67 0.19 -4.81
C ARG A 59 -0.01 0.22 -6.17
N LEU A 60 -0.46 -0.94 -6.66
CA LEU A 60 -1.14 -1.07 -7.95
C LEU A 60 -2.46 -0.30 -8.00
N LEU A 61 -3.24 -0.25 -6.91
CA LEU A 61 -4.43 0.61 -6.84
C LEU A 61 -4.12 2.09 -7.11
N LEU A 62 -2.92 2.55 -6.73
CA LEU A 62 -2.49 3.93 -6.95
C LEU A 62 -1.99 4.16 -8.37
N VAL A 63 -1.15 3.25 -8.89
CA VAL A 63 -0.40 3.50 -10.14
C VAL A 63 -1.04 2.91 -11.39
N ASN A 64 -1.81 1.84 -11.23
CA ASN A 64 -2.43 1.10 -12.32
C ASN A 64 -3.73 0.43 -11.84
N PRO A 65 -4.81 1.21 -11.59
CA PRO A 65 -6.06 0.66 -11.08
C PRO A 65 -6.76 -0.28 -12.08
N GLU A 66 -6.44 -0.22 -13.37
CA GLU A 66 -7.10 -1.00 -14.42
C GLU A 66 -6.77 -2.49 -14.35
N ILE A 67 -5.61 -2.85 -13.78
CA ILE A 67 -5.23 -4.25 -13.58
C ILE A 67 -5.80 -4.86 -12.28
N MET A 68 -6.55 -4.06 -11.53
CA MET A 68 -7.17 -4.49 -10.28
C MET A 68 -8.45 -5.27 -10.58
N THR A 69 -8.63 -6.38 -9.89
CA THR A 69 -9.88 -7.14 -9.97
C THR A 69 -11.01 -6.39 -9.27
N PRO A 70 -12.28 -6.60 -9.67
CA PRO A 70 -13.43 -6.12 -8.92
C PRO A 70 -13.40 -6.45 -7.42
N ALA A 71 -12.94 -7.65 -7.03
CA ALA A 71 -12.78 -8.02 -5.63
C ALA A 71 -11.74 -7.15 -4.90
N ASP A 72 -10.59 -6.87 -5.52
CA ASP A 72 -9.57 -6.00 -4.92
C ASP A 72 -10.06 -4.57 -4.75
N VAL A 73 -10.74 -4.02 -5.75
CA VAL A 73 -11.33 -2.68 -5.68
C VAL A 73 -12.37 -2.61 -4.58
N ARG A 74 -13.19 -3.66 -4.40
CA ARG A 74 -14.19 -3.73 -3.32
C ARG A 74 -13.53 -3.75 -1.94
N ASN A 75 -12.47 -4.53 -1.77
CA ASN A 75 -11.82 -4.73 -0.47
C ASN A 75 -10.88 -3.59 -0.08
N PHE A 76 -10.17 -3.01 -1.05
CA PHE A 76 -9.06 -2.08 -0.81
C PHE A 76 -9.22 -0.73 -1.54
N GLY A 77 -10.19 -0.56 -2.44
CA GLY A 77 -10.36 0.70 -3.18
C GLY A 77 -10.67 1.92 -2.31
N TRP A 78 -11.16 1.71 -1.07
CA TRP A 78 -11.30 2.78 -0.09
C TRP A 78 -9.95 3.27 0.46
N VAL A 79 -8.92 2.40 0.54
CA VAL A 79 -7.58 2.76 1.04
C VAL A 79 -6.95 3.86 0.16
N ARG A 80 -7.15 3.80 -1.17
CA ARG A 80 -6.69 4.84 -2.10
C ARG A 80 -7.31 6.22 -1.82
N ARG A 81 -8.51 6.27 -1.23
CA ARG A 81 -9.18 7.54 -0.92
C ARG A 81 -8.71 8.12 0.42
N GLU A 82 -8.31 7.25 1.34
CA GLU A 82 -7.80 7.59 2.66
C GLU A 82 -6.27 7.67 2.65
N ILE A 83 -5.71 8.80 2.18
CA ILE A 83 -4.27 9.01 1.94
C ILE A 83 -3.42 8.59 3.15
N ASP A 84 -3.82 8.97 4.36
CA ASP A 84 -3.04 8.67 5.58
C ASP A 84 -3.08 7.18 5.94
N VAL A 85 -4.19 6.49 5.66
CA VAL A 85 -4.27 5.03 5.80
C VAL A 85 -3.38 4.35 4.77
N CYS A 86 -3.39 4.83 3.52
CA CYS A 86 -2.55 4.33 2.44
C CYS A 86 -1.06 4.43 2.81
N ILE A 87 -0.61 5.60 3.25
CA ILE A 87 0.76 5.81 3.73
C ILE A 87 1.07 4.88 4.90
N GLY A 88 0.13 4.75 5.85
CA GLY A 88 0.26 3.86 7.00
C GLY A 88 0.50 2.40 6.64
N VAL A 89 -0.12 1.88 5.57
CA VAL A 89 0.10 0.51 5.09
C VAL A 89 1.57 0.32 4.67
N PHE A 90 2.09 1.21 3.82
CA PHE A 90 3.47 1.13 3.35
C PHE A 90 4.48 1.28 4.49
N VAL A 91 4.27 2.28 5.35
CA VAL A 91 5.17 2.60 6.45
C VAL A 91 5.20 1.46 7.48
N ARG A 92 4.04 0.89 7.83
CA ARG A 92 3.99 -0.23 8.77
C ARG A 92 4.77 -1.43 8.24
N HIS A 93 4.56 -1.78 6.97
CA HIS A 93 5.25 -2.92 6.37
C HIS A 93 6.76 -2.70 6.37
N ALA A 94 7.20 -1.50 5.92
CA ALA A 94 8.60 -1.12 5.89
C ALA A 94 9.30 -1.25 7.26
N LEU A 95 8.61 -0.84 8.33
CA LEU A 95 9.16 -0.86 9.69
C LEU A 95 9.15 -2.26 10.33
N LYS A 96 8.15 -3.10 10.02
CA LYS A 96 8.01 -4.42 10.65
C LYS A 96 8.69 -5.55 9.89
N HIS A 97 8.66 -5.48 8.57
CA HIS A 97 9.04 -6.57 7.67
C HIS A 97 10.20 -6.20 6.74
N GLY A 98 10.43 -4.90 6.56
CA GLY A 98 11.48 -4.37 5.68
C GLY A 98 10.90 -3.64 4.48
N THR A 99 11.79 -2.89 3.82
CA THR A 99 11.46 -2.01 2.70
C THR A 99 11.00 -2.80 1.47
N TYR A 100 10.06 -2.23 0.72
CA TYR A 100 9.48 -2.81 -0.49
C TYR A 100 9.68 -1.83 -1.66
N MET A 101 10.03 -2.30 -2.86
CA MET A 101 10.17 -1.42 -4.03
C MET A 101 8.80 -0.87 -4.43
N LEU A 102 8.66 0.44 -4.60
CA LEU A 102 7.38 1.09 -4.88
C LEU A 102 7.44 1.83 -6.21
N ALA A 103 8.02 3.03 -6.21
CA ALA A 103 8.14 3.84 -7.41
C ALA A 103 9.03 3.17 -8.46
N SER A 104 10.07 2.44 -8.02
CA SER A 104 10.98 1.73 -8.91
C SER A 104 10.32 0.62 -9.73
N LEU A 105 9.20 0.07 -9.26
CA LEU A 105 8.43 -0.93 -10.01
C LEU A 105 7.55 -0.31 -11.12
N GLY A 106 7.43 1.02 -11.17
CA GLY A 106 6.59 1.70 -12.16
C GLY A 106 5.12 1.31 -12.04
N THR A 107 4.46 1.05 -13.17
CA THR A 107 3.02 0.72 -13.25
C THR A 107 2.72 -0.77 -13.38
N GLU A 108 3.76 -1.59 -13.54
CA GLU A 108 3.61 -3.03 -13.74
C GLU A 108 3.60 -3.79 -12.42
N PRO A 109 2.99 -4.99 -12.36
CA PRO A 109 3.08 -5.86 -11.19
C PRO A 109 4.52 -6.23 -10.84
N ASP A 110 4.77 -6.40 -9.54
CA ASP A 110 5.99 -7.01 -9.04
C ASP A 110 6.14 -8.46 -9.60
N PRO A 111 7.27 -8.80 -10.26
CA PRO A 111 7.54 -10.16 -10.74
C PRO A 111 7.50 -11.24 -9.65
N ASP A 112 7.84 -10.91 -8.41
CA ASP A 112 7.84 -11.85 -7.27
C ASP A 112 6.45 -12.04 -6.66
N HIS A 113 5.51 -11.14 -7.00
CA HIS A 113 4.12 -11.18 -6.58
C HIS A 113 3.17 -11.07 -7.79
N PRO A 114 3.26 -12.01 -8.75
CA PRO A 114 2.51 -11.93 -9.98
C PRO A 114 1.01 -11.96 -9.70
N ARG A 115 0.29 -11.08 -10.38
CA ARG A 115 -1.18 -11.06 -10.35
C ARG A 115 -1.70 -12.37 -10.91
N ARG A 116 -2.58 -13.04 -10.17
CA ARG A 116 -3.31 -14.20 -10.69
C ARG A 116 -4.19 -13.72 -11.86
N LYS A 117 -3.81 -14.09 -13.08
CA LYS A 117 -4.70 -13.96 -14.23
C LYS A 117 -5.81 -14.98 -14.06
N LEU A 118 -7.03 -14.52 -13.81
CA LEU A 118 -8.19 -15.40 -13.86
C LEU A 118 -8.36 -15.83 -15.32
N SER A 119 -8.41 -17.13 -15.56
CA SER A 119 -8.81 -17.64 -16.88
C SER A 119 -10.31 -17.42 -17.09
N ASP A 120 -10.73 -17.36 -18.35
CA ASP A 120 -12.14 -17.27 -18.71
C ASP A 120 -12.92 -18.41 -18.03
N GLY A 121 -13.80 -18.05 -17.09
CA GLY A 121 -14.65 -18.97 -16.33
C GLY A 121 -14.26 -19.19 -14.86
N GLU A 122 -13.12 -18.70 -14.38
CA GLU A 122 -12.82 -18.70 -12.94
C GLU A 122 -13.56 -17.57 -12.22
N MET A 123 -14.43 -17.91 -11.24
CA MET A 123 -15.01 -16.91 -10.35
C MET A 123 -13.97 -16.41 -9.36
N GLU A 124 -13.90 -15.08 -9.19
CA GLU A 124 -13.13 -14.44 -8.13
C GLU A 124 -13.52 -14.99 -6.76
N THR A 125 -12.56 -15.60 -6.07
CA THR A 125 -12.77 -16.04 -4.69
C THR A 125 -12.71 -14.81 -3.79
N TYR A 126 -13.87 -14.41 -3.28
CA TYR A 126 -14.00 -13.27 -2.37
C TYR A 126 -13.52 -13.67 -0.98
N ILE A 127 -12.44 -13.06 -0.50
CA ILE A 127 -12.15 -13.04 0.94
C ILE A 127 -12.82 -11.79 1.50
N TRP A 128 -13.98 -11.97 2.13
CA TRP A 128 -14.68 -10.90 2.85
C TRP A 128 -13.95 -10.66 4.17
N GLY A 129 -13.05 -9.66 4.20
CA GLY A 129 -12.34 -9.23 5.42
C GLY A 129 -13.23 -8.44 6.40
N GLY A 130 -14.54 -8.68 6.41
CA GLY A 130 -15.40 -7.96 7.31
C GLY A 130 -15.45 -8.64 8.67
N LYS A 131 -15.06 -7.85 9.68
CA LYS A 131 -15.45 -7.94 11.09
C LYS A 131 -15.75 -9.36 11.57
N PHE A 132 -14.77 -9.97 12.25
CA PHE A 132 -15.07 -10.86 13.36
C PHE A 132 -15.86 -10.06 14.42
N ALA A 133 -17.16 -9.89 14.20
CA ALA A 133 -18.11 -9.70 15.27
C ALA A 133 -18.32 -11.09 15.88
N ALA A 134 -17.43 -11.46 16.81
CA ALA A 134 -17.72 -12.54 17.73
C ALA A 134 -18.92 -12.10 18.58
N LYS A 135 -20.01 -12.86 18.49
CA LYS A 135 -21.00 -12.96 19.57
C LYS A 135 -20.58 -14.11 20.48
#